data_AF-A0A929UDP0-F1
#
_entry.id   AF-A0A929UDP0-F1
#
_cell.length_a   1.000
_cell.length_b   1.000
_cell.length_c   1.000
_cell.angle_alpha   90.00
_cell.angle_beta   90.00
_cell.angle_gamma   90.00
#
_symmetry.space_group_name_H-M   'P 1'
#
loop_
_entity.id
_entity.type
_entity.pdbx_description
1 polymer ?
#
loop_
_entity_poly.entity_id
_entity_poly.type
_entity_poly.pdbx_seq_one_letter_code
_entity_poly.pdbx_strand_id
1 'polypeptide(L)'
;MAKHNLGKRSSGILLPIFSLPSRYGIGTYGQAAYDFVDFLKAGGQTYWQILPMGPTGYADSPYQSFSTYALNPYLIDPEFLIRDGLLKKQDCEALDFGKKASFV
;
A
#
# COMPACT_ATOMS: atom_id res chain seq x y z
N MET A 1 -1.37 22.00 41.60
CA MET A 1 -1.13 22.08 40.13
C MET A 1 -1.68 20.83 39.49
N ALA A 2 -2.63 20.95 38.57
CA ALA A 2 -3.19 19.79 37.85
C ALA A 2 -2.15 19.24 36.87
N LYS A 3 -1.86 17.93 36.97
CA LYS A 3 -1.05 17.23 35.96
C LYS A 3 -1.86 17.23 34.66
N HIS A 4 -1.44 18.04 33.69
CA HIS A 4 -1.94 17.95 32.33
C HIS A 4 -1.50 16.58 31.79
N ASN A 5 -2.44 15.66 31.59
CA ASN A 5 -2.18 14.41 30.89
C ASN A 5 -1.94 14.73 29.41
N LEU A 6 -0.70 15.10 29.08
CA LEU A 6 -0.22 15.10 27.69
C LEU A 6 -0.37 13.65 27.19
N GLY A 7 -1.09 13.47 26.07
CA GLY A 7 -1.55 12.17 25.57
C GLY A 7 -0.44 11.10 25.46
N LYS A 8 -0.84 9.84 25.32
CA LYS A 8 0.08 8.69 25.22
C LYS A 8 1.12 8.92 24.11
N ARG A 9 2.41 8.86 24.46
CA ARG A 9 3.51 8.91 23.48
C ARG A 9 3.38 7.77 22.47
N SER A 10 3.66 8.09 21.22
CA SER A 10 3.44 7.21 20.07
C SER A 10 4.46 7.50 18.98
N SER A 11 4.65 6.52 18.08
CA SER A 11 5.50 6.62 16.90
C SER A 11 4.90 5.83 15.75
N GLY A 12 5.39 6.07 14.53
CA GLY A 12 4.91 5.39 13.34
C GLY A 12 5.85 5.57 12.15
N ILE A 13 5.49 4.92 11.05
CA ILE A 13 6.21 5.01 9.78
C ILE A 13 5.29 5.62 8.72
N LEU A 14 5.83 6.54 7.91
CA LEU A 14 5.23 6.98 6.65
C LEU A 14 5.71 6.05 5.54
N LEU A 15 4.80 5.29 4.95
CA LEU A 15 5.07 4.45 3.78
C LEU A 15 3.82 4.40 2.90
N PRO A 16 3.84 4.92 1.66
CA PRO A 16 2.72 4.78 0.74
C PRO A 16 2.47 3.30 0.38
N ILE A 17 1.21 2.89 0.16
CA ILE A 17 0.86 1.50 -0.20
C ILE A 17 1.59 1.05 -1.47
N PHE A 18 1.67 1.93 -2.47
CA PHE A 18 2.33 1.64 -3.74
C PHE A 18 3.84 1.37 -3.62
N SER A 19 4.46 1.69 -2.47
CA SER A 19 5.87 1.43 -2.17
C SER A 19 6.10 0.07 -1.51
N LEU A 20 5.04 -0.67 -1.19
CA LEU A 20 5.19 -2.04 -0.67
C LEU A 20 5.79 -2.95 -1.74
N PRO A 21 6.58 -3.96 -1.32
CA PRO A 21 7.15 -4.93 -2.25
C PRO A 21 6.04 -5.71 -2.96
N SER A 22 6.16 -5.86 -4.27
CA SER A 22 5.19 -6.54 -5.10
C SER A 22 5.84 -7.14 -6.34
N ARG A 23 5.30 -8.27 -6.79
CA ARG A 23 5.69 -8.95 -8.03
C ARG A 23 4.99 -8.38 -9.27
N TYR A 24 4.06 -7.44 -9.09
CA TYR A 24 3.21 -6.87 -10.13
C TYR A 24 3.54 -5.40 -10.43
N GLY A 25 4.77 -4.98 -10.14
CA GLY A 25 5.29 -3.65 -10.46
C GLY A 25 4.91 -2.53 -9.50
N ILE A 26 3.87 -2.70 -8.68
CA ILE A 26 3.41 -1.72 -7.68
C ILE A 26 2.90 -2.41 -6.42
N GLY A 27 3.11 -1.80 -5.25
CA GLY A 27 2.55 -2.26 -3.99
C GLY A 27 1.01 -2.18 -3.95
N THR A 28 0.39 -3.16 -3.29
CA THR A 28 -1.07 -3.39 -3.29
C THR A 28 -1.59 -3.60 -1.86
N TYR A 29 -2.92 -3.68 -1.71
CA TYR A 29 -3.57 -4.19 -0.49
C TYR A 29 -3.55 -5.73 -0.42
N GLY A 30 -2.38 -6.32 -0.65
CA GLY A 30 -2.14 -7.77 -0.60
C GLY A 30 -1.44 -8.24 0.66
N GLN A 31 -0.82 -9.42 0.60
CA GLN A 31 -0.12 -10.02 1.74
C GLN A 31 0.99 -9.12 2.31
N ALA A 32 1.73 -8.41 1.45
CA ALA A 32 2.79 -7.48 1.88
C ALA A 32 2.29 -6.36 2.80
N ALA A 33 1.03 -5.93 2.67
CA ALA A 33 0.44 -4.93 3.57
C ALA A 33 0.18 -5.51 4.97
N TYR A 34 -0.26 -6.78 5.05
CA TYR A 34 -0.41 -7.49 6.32
C TYR A 34 0.95 -7.70 6.98
N ASP A 35 1.94 -8.16 6.22
CA ASP A 35 3.31 -8.38 6.71
C ASP A 35 3.92 -7.07 7.23
N PHE A 36 3.64 -5.94 6.57
CA PHE A 36 4.10 -4.63 7.03
C PHE A 36 3.42 -4.19 8.33
N VAL A 37 2.12 -4.45 8.50
CA VAL A 37 1.43 -4.20 9.78
C VAL A 37 2.00 -5.06 10.90
N ASP A 38 2.31 -6.32 10.63
CA ASP A 38 2.95 -7.21 11.62
C ASP A 38 4.36 -6.72 11.97
N PHE A 39 5.12 -6.22 10.99
CA PHE A 39 6.40 -5.55 11.23
C PHE A 39 6.26 -4.31 12.13
N LEU A 40 5.29 -3.44 11.85
CA LEU A 40 5.02 -2.25 12.67
C LEU A 40 4.68 -2.64 14.11
N LYS A 41 3.82 -3.64 14.28
CA LYS A 41 3.41 -4.17 15.58
C LYS A 41 4.61 -4.75 16.34
N ALA A 42 5.45 -5.55 15.69
CA ALA A 42 6.66 -6.10 16.28
C ALA A 42 7.66 -5.00 16.69
N GLY A 43 7.74 -3.91 15.92
CA GLY A 43 8.55 -2.74 16.19
C GLY A 43 7.96 -1.73 17.18
N GLY A 44 6.80 -2.04 17.81
CA GLY A 44 6.13 -1.15 18.76
C GLY A 44 5.56 0.14 18.14
N GLN A 45 5.48 0.21 16.81
CA GLN A 45 4.90 1.35 16.11
C GLN A 45 3.37 1.31 16.26
N THR A 46 2.78 2.47 16.53
CA THR A 46 1.33 2.60 16.76
C THR A 46 0.61 3.26 15.59
N TYR A 47 1.35 3.80 14.62
CA TYR A 47 0.80 4.46 13.45
C TYR A 47 1.48 4.01 12.16
N TRP A 48 0.67 3.90 11.10
CA TRP A 48 1.11 3.87 9.72
C TRP A 48 0.49 5.06 9.01
N GLN A 49 1.33 5.99 8.57
CA GLN A 49 0.89 7.09 7.72
C GLN A 49 1.03 6.69 6.25
N ILE A 50 0.01 6.97 5.45
CA ILE A 50 -0.04 6.70 4.00
C ILE A 50 -0.32 8.00 3.24
N LEU A 51 -0.11 7.97 1.93
CA LEU A 51 -0.53 9.04 1.01
C LEU A 51 -1.99 8.84 0.57
N PRO A 52 -2.61 9.83 -0.12
CA PRO A 52 -3.97 9.66 -0.62
C PRO A 52 -4.11 8.41 -1.50
N MET A 53 -5.22 7.70 -1.32
CA MET A 53 -5.46 6.39 -1.93
C MET A 53 -6.33 6.45 -3.19
N GLY A 54 -6.68 7.66 -3.64
CA GLY A 54 -7.52 7.86 -4.82
C GLY A 54 -6.78 7.58 -6.12
N PRO A 55 -7.51 7.43 -7.24
CA PRO A 55 -6.91 7.33 -8.57
C PRO A 55 -5.88 8.43 -8.79
N THR A 56 -4.71 8.09 -9.31
CA THR A 56 -3.66 9.08 -9.57
C THR A 56 -4.01 9.98 -10.75
N GLY A 57 -3.56 11.22 -10.68
CA GLY A 57 -3.77 12.23 -11.73
C GLY A 57 -2.53 12.44 -12.60
N TYR A 58 -2.28 13.69 -12.97
CA TYR A 58 -1.10 14.07 -13.75
C TYR A 58 0.20 13.61 -13.04
N ALA A 59 1.12 13.06 -13.85
CA ALA A 59 2.41 12.53 -13.39
C ALA A 59 2.31 11.53 -12.22
N ASP A 60 1.24 10.73 -12.18
CA ASP A 60 0.97 9.73 -11.14
C ASP A 60 0.87 10.29 -9.71
N SER A 61 0.55 11.57 -9.58
CA SER A 61 0.41 12.20 -8.26
C SER A 61 -0.85 11.72 -7.53
N PRO A 62 -0.73 11.21 -6.27
CA PRO A 62 -1.89 10.83 -5.47
C PRO A 62 -2.71 12.05 -5.00
N TYR A 63 -2.17 13.25 -5.11
CA TYR A 63 -2.85 14.50 -4.72
C TYR A 63 -3.70 15.11 -5.83
N GLN A 64 -3.70 14.53 -7.03
CA GLN A 64 -4.41 15.04 -8.20
C GLN A 64 -5.53 14.09 -8.66
N SER A 65 -6.17 13.41 -7.71
CA SER A 65 -7.28 12.51 -8.00
C SER A 65 -8.50 13.22 -8.54
N PHE A 66 -9.17 12.58 -9.51
CA PHE A 66 -10.48 13.00 -10.03
C PHE A 66 -11.65 12.66 -9.10
N SER A 67 -11.39 11.90 -8.03
CA SER A 67 -12.40 11.51 -7.03
C SER A 67 -11.84 11.63 -5.61
N THR A 68 -12.63 12.20 -4.71
CA THR A 68 -12.34 12.22 -3.28
C THR A 68 -12.82 10.98 -2.54
N TYR A 69 -13.53 10.07 -3.23
CA TYR A 69 -14.17 8.89 -2.62
C TYR A 69 -13.66 7.56 -3.18
N ALA A 70 -13.28 7.51 -4.46
CA ALA A 70 -12.84 6.28 -5.09
C ALA A 70 -11.43 5.90 -4.62
N LEU A 71 -11.13 4.61 -4.59
CA LEU A 71 -9.77 4.10 -4.41
C LEU A 71 -9.11 3.86 -5.78
N ASN A 72 -7.79 3.93 -5.81
CA ASN A 72 -7.00 3.62 -7.00
C ASN A 72 -7.08 2.11 -7.28
N PRO A 73 -7.60 1.68 -8.45
CA PRO A 73 -7.68 0.27 -8.80
C PRO A 73 -6.32 -0.42 -8.89
N TYR A 74 -5.21 0.31 -9.08
CA TYR A 74 -3.87 -0.26 -9.08
C TYR A 74 -3.45 -0.86 -7.74
N LEU A 75 -4.14 -0.50 -6.65
CA LEU A 75 -3.86 -1.04 -5.33
C LEU A 75 -4.59 -2.37 -5.05
N ILE A 76 -5.38 -2.88 -5.99
CA ILE A 76 -6.00 -4.21 -5.90
C ILE A 76 -4.92 -5.27 -6.06
N ASP A 77 -4.90 -6.26 -5.17
CA ASP A 77 -3.93 -7.35 -5.23
C ASP A 77 -4.38 -8.47 -6.20
N PRO A 78 -3.58 -8.79 -7.25
CA PRO A 78 -3.95 -9.85 -8.19
C PRO A 78 -3.96 -11.25 -7.58
N GLU A 79 -3.15 -11.56 -6.55
CA GLU A 79 -3.16 -12.89 -5.92
C GLU A 79 -4.49 -13.15 -5.22
N PHE A 80 -5.10 -12.11 -4.63
CA PHE A 80 -6.44 -12.24 -4.03
C PHE A 80 -7.52 -12.50 -5.10
N LEU A 81 -7.45 -11.83 -6.25
CA LEU A 81 -8.37 -12.12 -7.36
C LEU A 81 -8.19 -13.53 -7.92
N ILE A 82 -6.94 -14.02 -7.99
CA ILE A 82 -6.64 -15.39 -8.42
C ILE A 82 -7.19 -16.40 -7.42
N ARG A 83 -6.98 -16.16 -6.12
CA ARG A 83 -7.51 -17.01 -5.04
C ARG A 83 -9.03 -17.11 -5.09
N ASP A 84 -9.70 -16.01 -5.41
CA ASP A 84 -11.16 -15.94 -5.47
C ASP A 84 -11.72 -16.46 -6.82
N GLY A 85 -10.85 -16.90 -7.74
CA GLY A 85 -11.24 -17.46 -9.05
C GLY A 85 -11.70 -16.42 -10.07
N LEU A 86 -11.48 -15.13 -9.80
CA LEU A 86 -11.88 -14.00 -10.65
C LEU A 86 -10.82 -13.67 -11.72
N LEU A 87 -9.59 -14.14 -11.54
CA LEU A 87 -8.46 -13.92 -12.44
C LEU A 87 -7.66 -15.21 -12.63
N LYS A 88 -7.23 -15.52 -13.86
CA LYS A 88 -6.35 -16.68 -14.07
C LYS A 88 -4.90 -16.24 -13.86
N LYS A 89 -4.14 -17.07 -13.12
CA LYS A 89 -2.71 -16.82 -12.88
C LYS A 89 -1.90 -16.59 -14.16
N GLN A 90 -2.23 -17.32 -15.22
CA GLN A 90 -1.58 -17.23 -16.53
C GLN A 90 -1.73 -15.85 -17.17
N ASP A 91 -2.86 -15.17 -16.94
CA ASP A 91 -3.12 -13.83 -17.49
C ASP A 91 -2.13 -12.82 -16.89
N CYS A 92 -1.76 -12.98 -15.61
CA CYS A 92 -0.74 -12.15 -14.97
C CYS A 92 0.68 -12.54 -15.41
N GLU A 93 0.99 -13.84 -15.48
CA GLU A 93 2.34 -14.32 -15.80
C GLU A 93 2.77 -13.99 -17.25
N ALA A 94 1.81 -13.72 -18.14
CA ALA A 94 2.06 -13.30 -19.51
C ALA A 94 2.52 -11.84 -19.66
N LEU A 95 2.43 -11.02 -18.60
CA LEU A 95 2.77 -9.60 -18.63
C LEU A 95 4.16 -9.33 -18.06
N ASP A 96 4.83 -8.28 -18.57
CA ASP A 96 6.11 -7.81 -18.03
C ASP A 96 5.89 -6.66 -17.04
N PHE A 97 6.16 -6.93 -15.76
CA PHE A 97 6.06 -5.94 -14.68
C PHE A 97 7.41 -5.29 -14.34
N GLY A 98 8.43 -5.48 -15.18
CA GLY A 98 9.77 -4.97 -14.96
C GLY A 98 10.62 -5.92 -14.11
N LYS A 99 11.89 -6.06 -14.49
CA LYS A 99 12.87 -6.96 -13.85
C LYS A 99 14.08 -6.23 -13.26
N LYS A 100 14.08 -4.90 -13.33
CA LYS A 100 15.22 -4.07 -12.94
C LYS A 100 15.14 -3.74 -11.45
N ALA A 101 15.98 -4.40 -10.66
CA ALA A 101 16.16 -4.08 -9.24
C ALA A 101 16.61 -2.62 -8.99
N SER A 102 17.11 -1.91 -10.01
CA SER A 102 17.57 -0.51 -9.90
C SER A 102 16.44 0.52 -9.73
N PHE A 103 15.17 0.10 -9.78
CA PHE A 103 14.00 0.96 -9.56
C PHE A 103 13.21 0.57 -8.29
N VAL A 104 13.79 -0.28 -7.44
CA VAL A 104 13.25 -0.69 -6.14
C VAL A 104 14.14 -0.15 -5.02
#